data_AF-A0A351LCK6-F1
#
_entry.id   AF-A0A351LCK6-F1
#
_cell.length_a   1.000
_cell.length_b   1.000
_cell.length_c   1.000
_cell.angle_alpha   90.00
_cell.angle_beta   90.00
_cell.angle_gamma   90.00
#
_symmetry.space_group_name_H-M   'P 1'
#
loop_
_entity.id
_entity.type
_entity.pdbx_description
1 polymer ?
#
loop_
_entity_poly.entity_id
_entity_poly.type
_entity_poly.pdbx_seq_one_letter_code
_entity_poly.pdbx_strand_id
1 'polypeptide(L)'
;MEAPLYLIDAMQEREPLLKFDEKSQVAWIPIKPQGLHSFGEVLFPAKSRTKLRLLVHIPEELRKNEYEVFVRQLYQDEEVGRVTWRLAPRHCQKQPN
;
A
#
# COMPACT_ATOMS: atom_id res chain seq x y z
N MET A 1 -1.11 5.12 2.59
CA MET A 1 -1.81 3.83 2.73
C MET A 1 -2.75 3.92 3.92
N GLU A 2 -3.95 3.39 3.80
CA GLU A 2 -4.88 3.21 4.92
C GLU A 2 -4.85 1.75 5.37
N ALA A 3 -4.70 1.54 6.67
CA ALA A 3 -4.64 0.22 7.29
C ALA A 3 -5.35 0.23 8.66
N PRO A 4 -5.87 -0.91 9.16
CA PRO A 4 -6.47 -1.00 10.49
C PRO A 4 -5.46 -0.75 11.61
N LEU A 5 -5.90 -0.14 12.71
CA LEU A 5 -5.02 0.20 13.85
C LEU A 5 -4.22 -1.00 14.39
N TYR A 6 -4.88 -2.16 14.56
CA TYR A 6 -4.22 -3.36 15.08
C TYR A 6 -3.01 -3.79 14.24
N LEU A 7 -3.04 -3.51 12.94
CA LEU A 7 -1.96 -3.89 12.03
C LEU A 7 -0.78 -2.92 12.16
N ILE A 8 -1.06 -1.61 12.33
CA ILE A 8 -0.03 -0.59 12.61
C ILE A 8 0.74 -0.96 13.88
N ASP A 9 0.00 -1.32 14.93
CA ASP A 9 0.56 -1.72 16.22
C ASP A 9 1.41 -2.99 16.06
N ALA A 10 0.90 -3.99 15.32
CA ALA A 10 1.58 -5.26 15.11
C ALA A 10 2.86 -5.13 14.25
N MET A 11 2.87 -4.23 13.28
CA MET A 11 4.04 -3.89 12.46
C MET A 11 5.02 -2.98 13.22
N GLN A 12 4.65 -2.48 14.40
CA GLN A 12 5.42 -1.52 15.18
C GLN A 12 5.78 -0.28 14.36
N GLU A 13 4.88 0.16 13.49
CA GLU A 13 5.11 1.31 12.62
C GLU A 13 5.24 2.59 13.44
N ARG A 14 6.36 3.30 13.27
CA ARG A 14 6.68 4.54 13.99
C ARG A 14 6.89 5.72 13.06
N GLU A 15 6.19 5.74 11.94
CA GLU A 15 6.25 6.86 11.00
C GLU A 15 5.74 8.15 11.68
N PRO A 16 6.55 9.22 11.80
CA PRO A 16 6.16 10.44 12.52
C PRO A 16 4.93 11.15 11.95
N LEU A 17 4.59 10.84 10.71
CA LEU A 17 3.48 11.43 9.95
C LEU A 17 2.25 10.52 9.89
N LEU A 18 2.21 9.46 10.69
CA LEU A 18 1.02 8.63 10.91
C LEU A 18 -0.15 9.50 11.37
N LYS A 19 -1.30 9.34 10.71
CA LYS A 19 -2.56 9.96 11.12
C LYS A 19 -3.54 8.88 11.53
N PHE A 20 -4.17 9.04 12.68
CA PHE A 20 -5.13 8.09 13.22
C PHE A 20 -6.56 8.59 13.06
N ASP A 21 -7.44 7.73 12.59
CA ASP A 21 -8.90 7.90 12.67
C ASP A 21 -9.46 6.82 13.59
N GLU A 22 -9.57 7.15 14.87
CA GLU A 22 -10.10 6.25 15.89
C GLU A 22 -11.58 5.89 15.66
N LYS A 23 -12.37 6.76 15.03
CA LYS A 23 -13.79 6.47 14.77
C LYS A 23 -13.94 5.35 13.76
N SER A 24 -13.09 5.35 12.74
CA SER A 24 -13.09 4.35 11.68
C SER A 24 -12.13 3.18 11.95
N GLN A 25 -11.39 3.22 13.07
CA GLN A 25 -10.39 2.23 13.47
C GLN A 25 -9.32 1.97 12.38
N VAL A 26 -8.86 3.05 11.74
CA VAL A 26 -7.82 3.01 10.71
C VAL A 26 -6.74 4.07 10.96
N ALA A 27 -5.56 3.84 10.41
CA ALA A 27 -4.51 4.84 10.30
C ALA A 27 -4.11 5.07 8.84
N TRP A 28 -3.62 6.27 8.57
CA TRP A 28 -3.00 6.64 7.31
C TRP A 28 -1.48 6.73 7.48
N ILE A 29 -0.78 5.81 6.82
CA ILE A 29 0.67 5.79 6.72
C ILE A 29 1.09 6.51 5.43
N PRO A 30 1.90 7.57 5.49
CA PRO A 30 2.45 8.17 4.28
C PRO A 30 3.45 7.23 3.62
N ILE A 31 3.24 6.96 2.33
CA ILE A 31 4.15 6.13 1.53
C ILE A 31 4.98 7.07 0.67
N LYS A 32 6.28 6.80 0.58
CA LYS A 32 7.15 7.53 -0.34
C LYS A 32 6.63 7.36 -1.77
N PRO A 33 6.41 8.44 -2.53
CA PRO A 33 5.90 8.33 -3.89
C PRO A 33 6.92 7.73 -4.87
N GLN A 34 8.19 7.64 -4.46
CA GLN A 34 9.29 7.10 -5.25
C GLN A 34 10.18 6.22 -4.38
N GLY A 35 10.78 5.21 -5.00
CA GLY A 35 11.71 4.30 -4.35
C GLY A 35 11.03 3.26 -3.47
N LEU A 36 11.81 2.66 -2.58
CA LEU A 36 11.35 1.62 -1.67
C LEU A 36 10.87 2.24 -0.34
N HIS A 37 9.68 1.83 0.07
CA HIS A 37 9.17 2.02 1.42
C HIS A 37 8.97 0.64 2.02
N SER A 38 9.73 0.34 3.07
CA SER A 38 9.62 -0.92 3.81
C SER A 38 8.77 -0.69 5.03
N PHE A 39 7.94 -1.67 5.33
CA PHE A 39 7.21 -1.72 6.57
C PHE A 39 7.87 -2.68 7.56
N GLY A 40 7.53 -2.55 8.84
CA GLY A 40 7.99 -3.45 9.89
C GLY A 40 7.53 -4.90 9.69
N GLU A 41 8.21 -5.80 10.39
CA GLU A 41 7.91 -7.23 10.38
C GLU A 41 6.68 -7.53 11.26
N VAL A 42 5.78 -8.37 10.75
CA VAL A 42 4.58 -8.79 11.48
C VAL A 42 4.24 -10.24 11.18
N LEU A 43 3.79 -10.96 12.21
CA LEU A 43 3.28 -12.31 12.06
C LEU A 43 1.81 -12.27 11.64
N PHE A 44 1.54 -12.79 10.45
CA PHE A 44 0.18 -12.98 9.97
C PHE A 44 -0.33 -14.38 10.35
N PRO A 45 -1.50 -14.50 11.02
CA PRO A 45 -2.15 -15.77 11.20
C PRO A 45 -2.45 -16.45 9.86
N ALA A 46 -2.41 -17.78 9.83
CA ALA A 46 -2.75 -18.53 8.62
C ALA A 46 -4.15 -18.11 8.11
N LYS A 47 -4.24 -17.83 6.79
CA LYS A 47 -5.46 -17.38 6.10
C LYS A 47 -6.01 -16.02 6.57
N SER A 48 -5.23 -15.21 7.28
CA SER A 48 -5.65 -13.86 7.66
C SER A 48 -6.02 -13.03 6.43
N ARG A 49 -7.09 -12.25 6.54
CA ARG A 49 -7.51 -11.29 5.51
C ARG A 49 -7.62 -9.92 6.15
N THR A 50 -6.63 -9.08 5.89
CA THR A 50 -6.63 -7.69 6.35
C THR A 50 -6.90 -6.78 5.18
N LYS A 51 -7.91 -5.92 5.33
CA LYS A 51 -8.25 -4.93 4.30
C LYS A 51 -7.25 -3.78 4.37
N LEU A 52 -6.56 -3.55 3.27
CA LEU A 52 -5.64 -2.43 3.08
C LEU A 52 -6.09 -1.60 1.89
N ARG A 53 -5.81 -0.29 1.92
CA ARG A 53 -6.07 0.60 0.79
C ARG A 53 -4.86 1.45 0.49
N LEU A 54 -4.37 1.32 -0.74
CA LEU A 54 -3.40 2.26 -1.29
C LEU A 54 -4.16 3.49 -1.80
N LEU A 55 -3.94 4.63 -1.15
CA LEU A 55 -4.48 5.91 -1.57
C LEU A 55 -3.42 6.62 -2.41
N VAL A 56 -3.70 6.83 -3.70
CA VAL A 56 -2.78 7.47 -4.64
C VAL A 56 -3.40 8.75 -5.15
N HIS A 57 -2.66 9.85 -5.06
CA HIS A 57 -3.02 11.12 -5.67
C HIS A 57 -2.03 11.43 -6.80
N ILE A 58 -2.55 11.55 -8.03
CA ILE A 58 -1.79 11.97 -9.21
C ILE A 58 -2.32 13.35 -9.63
N PRO A 59 -1.48 14.41 -9.57
CA PRO A 59 -1.83 15.74 -10.08
C PRO A 59 -2.33 15.68 -11.52
N GLU A 60 -3.29 16.53 -11.86
CA GLU A 60 -4.02 16.46 -13.12
C GLU A 60 -3.12 16.49 -14.36
N GLU A 61 -2.09 17.33 -14.32
CA GLU A 61 -1.10 17.53 -15.38
C GLU A 61 -0.27 16.27 -15.66
N LEU A 62 -0.18 15.39 -14.66
CA LEU A 62 0.63 14.18 -14.66
C LEU A 62 -0.18 12.90 -14.90
N ARG A 63 -1.51 13.00 -15.02
CA ARG A 63 -2.40 11.84 -15.27
C ARG A 63 -2.27 11.25 -16.68
N LYS A 64 -1.54 11.92 -17.57
CA LYS A 64 -1.21 11.42 -18.92
C LYS A 64 -0.06 10.41 -18.93
N ASN A 65 0.68 10.30 -17.83
CA ASN A 65 1.80 9.36 -17.72
C ASN A 65 1.30 8.00 -17.20
N GLU A 66 2.16 7.00 -17.33
CA GLU A 66 1.96 5.69 -16.73
C GLU A 66 2.82 5.52 -15.47
N TYR A 67 2.28 4.81 -14.49
CA TYR A 67 2.98 4.51 -13.25
C TYR A 67 2.81 3.04 -12.91
N GLU A 68 3.83 2.47 -12.30
CA GLU A 68 3.76 1.14 -11.71
C GLU A 68 3.92 1.28 -10.20
N VAL A 69 3.03 0.62 -9.47
CA VAL A 69 3.13 0.47 -8.03
C VAL A 69 3.03 -1.00 -7.71
N PHE A 70 3.93 -1.49 -6.87
CA PHE A 70 3.85 -2.86 -6.40
C PHE A 70 4.08 -2.93 -4.90
N VAL A 71 3.47 -3.93 -4.27
CA VAL A 71 3.72 -4.31 -2.89
C VAL A 71 4.23 -5.74 -2.91
N ARG A 72 5.34 -5.97 -2.21
CA ARG A 72 5.94 -7.28 -2.03
C ARG A 72 5.73 -7.73 -0.60
N GLN A 73 5.44 -9.01 -0.42
CA GLN A 73 5.52 -9.69 0.85
C GLN A 73 6.84 -10.46 0.88
N LEU A 74 7.66 -10.16 1.89
CA LEU A 74 8.94 -10.84 2.12
C LEU A 74 8.82 -11.77 3.33
N TYR A 75 9.43 -12.94 3.24
CA TYR A 75 9.64 -13.86 4.36
C TYR A 75 11.08 -14.36 4.31
N GLN A 76 11.86 -14.08 5.36
CA GLN A 76 13.30 -14.40 5.38
C GLN A 76 14.04 -13.87 4.14
N ASP A 77 13.81 -12.60 3.80
CA ASP A 77 14.33 -11.90 2.62
C ASP A 77 13.89 -12.44 1.24
N GLU A 78 13.10 -13.52 1.21
CA GLU A 78 12.55 -14.09 -0.01
C GLU A 78 11.15 -13.53 -0.31
N GLU A 79 10.89 -13.21 -1.58
CA GLU A 79 9.57 -12.76 -2.01
C GLU A 79 8.60 -13.94 -2.10
N VAL A 80 7.58 -13.92 -1.25
CA VAL A 80 6.54 -14.96 -1.19
C VAL A 80 5.22 -14.51 -1.81
N GLY A 81 5.09 -13.23 -2.17
CA GLY A 81 3.90 -12.70 -2.81
C GLY A 81 4.11 -11.27 -3.31
N ARG A 82 3.39 -10.93 -4.39
CA ARG A 82 3.40 -9.59 -4.96
C ARG A 82 2.04 -9.22 -5.51
N VAL A 83 1.66 -7.97 -5.30
CA VAL A 83 0.57 -7.33 -6.04
C VAL A 83 1.13 -6.13 -6.77
N THR A 84 0.90 -6.07 -8.09
CA THR A 84 1.32 -4.97 -8.94
C THR A 84 0.11 -4.28 -9.55
N TRP A 85 0.08 -2.96 -9.46
CA TRP A 85 -0.88 -2.08 -10.12
C TRP A 85 -0.16 -1.25 -11.17
N ARG A 86 -0.68 -1.25 -12.40
CA ARG A 86 -0.29 -0.30 -13.44
C ARG A 86 -1.36 0.78 -13.55
N LEU A 87 -0.98 1.99 -13.16
CA LEU A 87 -1.83 3.18 -13.27
C LEU A 87 -1.56 3.82 -14.63
N ALA A 88 -2.38 3.46 -15.61
CA ALA A 88 -2.30 4.01 -16.96
C ALA A 88 -3.48 4.95 -17.24
N PRO A 89 -3.31 5.94 -18.14
CA PRO A 89 -4.41 6.76 -18.62
C PRO A 89 -5.54 5.89 -19.18
N ARG A 90 -6.80 6.33 -19.03
CA ARG A 90 -7.98 5.54 -19.45
C ARG A 90 -7.95 5.10 -20.92
N HIS A 91 -7.34 5.89 -21.80
CA HIS A 91 -7.21 5.56 -23.22
C HIS A 91 -6.18 4.44 -23.51
N CYS A 92 -5.35 4.08 -22.54
CA CYS A 92 -4.36 3.00 -22.65
C CYS A 92 -4.83 1.68 -22.01
N GLN A 93 -5.94 1.70 -21.27
CA GLN A 93 -6.55 0.49 -20.71
C GLN A 93 -7.28 -0.27 -21.82
N LYS A 94 -6.62 -1.26 -22.44
CA LYS A 94 -7.35 -2.28 -23.22
C LYS A 94 -8.25 -3.03 -22.24
N GLN A 95 -9.57 -3.00 -22.48
CA GLN A 95 -10.52 -3.80 -21.72
C GLN A 95 -10.13 -5.28 -21.85
N PRO A 96 -9.97 -6.03 -20.75
CA PRO A 96 -9.87 -7.47 -20.85
C PRO A 96 -11.21 -8.02 -21.35
N ASN A 97 -11.15 -8.83 -22.42
CA ASN A 97 -12.28 -9.63 -22.92
C ASN A 97 -12.80 -10.60 -21.86
#